data_AF-A0A3F2U349-F1
#
_entry.id   AF-A0A3F2U349-F1
#
_cell.length_a   1.000
_cell.length_b   1.000
_cell.length_c   1.000
_cell.angle_alpha   90.00
_cell.angle_beta   90.00
_cell.angle_gamma   90.00
#
_symmetry.space_group_name_H-M   'P 1'
#
loop_
_entity.id
_entity.type
_entity.pdbx_description
1 polymer ?
#
loop_
_entity_poly.entity_id
_entity_poly.type
_entity_poly.pdbx_seq_one_letter_code
_entity_poly.pdbx_strand_id
1 'polypeptide(L)'
;MVRLCRSKAWSVSVRKSDDLCDLGQFLFRDFWHPIGKTEGLAMNWRDKLSLSTQFLITAALVLCISMAVLGTWVTHRITRSVLVTSGEGGSQFMISFLEAEVQNLLPDGTMPIENQQRLDQLFVGTPVTRSIVSVKIWRPDGVVIYTNMAKDIIGQHFVSSDVAKAASGRIVSEFEDMVSSESAYEQSLNKSLIEVYAPLYKAGTKTVVAVGEIYEDAEELAAQLKSSQFMTWIVVCLTTLLMLAFLYVIVRRGSYTIAMQRSELRTRIAEAQNMAAQNEQLRLSANEANEELLGRIGSDIHDGPIQVLTLARFRLDEIAGIWSRRQKRKDDVSTYLDEARNTLAGSIDELRHLSTGLLLPELDELTPRAVIELACSRHESMTATRVSTDLGELPGVLPEAMKICIYRIVQESLTNAFRHAGGIGQRVEAGVRENSLKLKISDQGAQFAMEISSQTQHTKLGHKGIRNRVQAFGGTLEIDKTETGTDVRVSLPIERAGATFSREKASPGRPAEDAEMPHNRPAH
;
A
#
# COMPACT_ATOMS: atom_id res chain seq x y z
N MET A 1 20.87 -48.50 44.77
CA MET A 1 20.99 -47.04 44.98
C MET A 1 21.22 -46.42 43.60
N VAL A 2 20.18 -45.99 42.88
CA VAL A 2 19.66 -44.59 42.85
C VAL A 2 20.76 -43.66 42.29
N ARG A 3 20.70 -43.01 41.13
CA ARG A 3 19.60 -42.56 40.23
C ARG A 3 20.20 -42.01 38.90
N LEU A 4 19.42 -42.15 37.81
CA LEU A 4 19.29 -41.31 36.59
C LEU A 4 20.55 -41.01 35.73
N CYS A 5 20.54 -41.02 34.39
CA CYS A 5 19.44 -41.01 33.41
C CYS A 5 19.89 -41.54 32.03
N ARG A 6 18.90 -42.12 31.33
CA ARG A 6 18.84 -42.63 29.94
C ARG A 6 19.32 -41.60 28.89
N SER A 7 20.13 -41.96 27.89
CA SER A 7 19.83 -42.65 26.61
C SER A 7 19.06 -41.83 25.55
N LYS A 8 19.62 -41.85 24.32
CA LYS A 8 19.01 -41.75 22.98
C LYS A 8 19.17 -40.44 22.18
N ALA A 9 20.10 -40.53 21.22
CA ALA A 9 19.95 -40.24 19.80
C ALA A 9 18.67 -39.52 19.35
N TRP A 10 18.81 -38.31 18.80
CA TRP A 10 17.80 -37.67 17.95
C TRP A 10 18.46 -37.11 16.69
N SER A 11 17.87 -37.53 15.57
CA SER A 11 18.03 -37.03 14.21
C SER A 11 17.79 -35.52 14.14
N VAL A 12 18.75 -34.76 13.61
CA VAL A 12 18.55 -33.35 13.27
C VAL A 12 17.90 -33.29 11.89
N SER A 13 16.57 -33.21 11.89
CA SER A 13 15.77 -32.76 10.76
C SER A 13 15.97 -31.26 10.59
N VAL A 14 16.24 -30.88 9.34
CA VAL A 14 16.25 -29.51 8.83
C VAL A 14 15.02 -28.73 9.31
N ARG A 15 15.24 -27.60 9.97
CA ARG A 15 14.26 -26.50 10.05
C ARG A 15 15.04 -25.20 9.86
N LYS A 16 14.88 -24.64 8.65
CA LYS A 16 15.66 -23.57 8.04
C LYS A 16 14.65 -22.48 7.68
N SER A 17 14.39 -21.52 8.56
CA SER A 17 13.62 -20.32 8.18
C SER A 17 13.66 -19.15 9.16
N ASP A 18 13.90 -19.35 10.47
CA ASP A 18 13.57 -18.30 11.44
C ASP A 18 14.79 -17.47 11.91
N ASP A 19 16.01 -18.01 11.85
CA ASP A 19 17.23 -17.31 12.33
C ASP A 19 17.79 -16.24 11.38
N LEU A 20 17.31 -16.17 10.13
CA LEU A 20 17.80 -15.18 9.14
C LEU A 20 17.04 -13.85 9.21
N CYS A 21 15.85 -13.80 9.81
CA CYS A 21 15.11 -12.56 10.00
C CYS A 21 15.64 -11.73 11.18
N ASP A 22 16.07 -12.39 12.26
CA ASP A 22 16.56 -11.70 13.46
C ASP A 22 17.97 -11.13 13.29
N LEU A 23 18.84 -11.81 12.52
CA LEU A 23 20.18 -11.28 12.22
C LEU A 23 20.12 -10.01 11.33
N GLY A 24 19.12 -9.95 10.44
CA GLY A 24 18.88 -8.79 9.58
C GLY A 24 18.34 -7.57 10.34
N GLN A 25 17.47 -7.79 11.35
CA GLN A 25 16.97 -6.70 12.20
C GLN A 25 18.02 -6.19 13.20
N PHE A 26 18.90 -7.06 13.69
CA PHE A 26 19.97 -6.68 14.62
C PHE A 26 21.04 -5.81 13.95
N LEU A 27 21.44 -6.14 12.71
CA LEU A 27 22.42 -5.34 11.96
C LEU A 27 21.86 -4.00 11.45
N PHE A 28 20.55 -3.89 11.21
CA PHE A 28 19.93 -2.64 10.74
C PHE A 28 19.62 -1.64 11.87
N ARG A 29 19.36 -2.12 13.10
CA ARG A 29 18.97 -1.26 14.23
C ARG A 29 20.16 -0.61 14.92
N ASP A 30 21.29 -1.31 15.04
CA ASP A 30 22.46 -0.82 15.77
C ASP A 30 23.42 0.04 14.92
N PHE A 31 23.36 -0.08 13.59
CA PHE A 31 24.15 0.80 12.70
C PHE A 31 23.53 2.19 12.50
N TRP A 32 22.25 2.38 12.86
CA TRP A 32 21.49 3.62 12.60
C TRP A 32 21.05 4.37 13.86
N HIS A 33 21.54 4.00 15.05
CA HIS A 33 21.42 4.85 16.23
C HIS A 33 22.48 5.97 16.16
N PRO A 34 22.11 7.25 16.41
CA PRO A 34 23.00 8.38 16.21
C PRO A 34 24.11 8.34 17.27
N ILE A 35 25.33 8.03 16.82
CA ILE A 35 26.55 8.25 17.60
C ILE A 35 26.61 9.74 17.93
N GLY A 36 26.62 10.04 19.24
CA GLY A 36 26.55 11.39 19.76
C GLY A 36 27.67 12.30 19.28
N LYS A 37 27.28 13.56 19.08
CA LYS A 37 28.10 14.78 19.16
C LYS A 37 29.43 14.76 18.41
N THR A 38 29.36 15.03 17.11
CA THR A 38 30.45 15.71 16.38
C THR A 38 29.94 17.08 15.92
N GLU A 39 30.62 18.13 16.36
CA GLU A 39 30.18 19.52 16.33
C GLU A 39 30.06 20.12 14.91
N GLY A 40 29.05 20.98 14.74
CA GLY A 40 29.16 22.20 13.93
C GLY A 40 28.68 22.19 12.47
N LEU A 41 29.16 21.30 11.61
CA LEU A 41 29.02 21.48 10.15
C LEU A 41 28.32 20.33 9.41
N ALA A 42 28.33 19.12 9.97
CA ALA A 42 27.81 17.93 9.28
C ALA A 42 26.30 17.68 9.48
N MET A 43 25.56 18.53 10.21
CA MET A 43 24.15 18.23 10.56
C MET A 43 23.11 18.93 9.67
N ASN A 44 23.40 20.12 9.14
CA ASN A 44 22.40 20.94 8.44
C ASN A 44 21.92 20.41 7.08
N TRP A 45 22.69 19.51 6.44
CA TRP A 45 22.34 18.94 5.14
C TRP A 45 21.49 17.67 5.26
N ARG A 46 21.64 16.92 6.36
CA ARG A 46 20.84 15.71 6.63
C ARG A 46 19.36 16.06 6.75
N ASP A 47 19.02 17.11 7.50
CA ASP A 47 17.62 17.47 7.75
C ASP A 47 16.86 17.97 6.50
N LYS A 48 17.58 18.35 5.44
CA LYS A 48 16.97 18.82 4.17
C LYS A 48 16.82 17.73 3.12
N LEU A 49 17.44 16.58 3.29
CA LEU A 49 17.49 15.51 2.30
C LEU A 49 16.55 14.36 2.69
N SER A 50 15.90 13.76 1.69
CA SER A 50 15.10 12.54 1.92
C SER A 50 15.97 11.42 2.48
N LEU A 51 15.40 10.55 3.32
CA LEU A 51 16.09 9.39 3.88
C LEU A 51 16.75 8.52 2.79
N SER A 52 16.08 8.37 1.65
CA SER A 52 16.60 7.65 0.49
C SER A 52 17.82 8.32 -0.14
N THR A 53 17.86 9.66 -0.18
CA THR A 53 19.01 10.41 -0.69
C THR A 53 20.18 10.32 0.28
N GLN A 54 19.94 10.38 1.59
CA GLN A 54 20.97 10.18 2.61
C GLN A 54 21.60 8.80 2.52
N PHE A 55 20.78 7.75 2.37
CA PHE A 55 21.24 6.38 2.16
C PHE A 55 22.11 6.27 0.91
N LEU A 56 21.66 6.85 -0.21
CA LEU A 56 22.38 6.80 -1.47
C LEU A 56 23.76 7.49 -1.40
N ILE A 57 23.83 8.67 -0.79
CA ILE A 57 25.11 9.39 -0.60
C ILE A 57 26.07 8.56 0.28
N THR A 58 25.56 8.02 1.38
CA THR A 58 26.38 7.23 2.32
C THR A 58 26.90 5.96 1.66
N ALA A 59 26.02 5.22 0.98
CA ALA A 59 26.39 4.01 0.26
C ALA A 59 27.38 4.30 -0.88
N ALA A 60 27.19 5.41 -1.61
CA ALA A 60 28.11 5.83 -2.67
C ALA A 60 29.50 6.15 -2.12
N LEU A 61 29.57 6.86 -1.00
CA LEU A 61 30.84 7.21 -0.35
C LEU A 61 31.58 5.94 0.11
N VAL A 62 30.89 5.02 0.79
CA VAL A 62 31.47 3.74 1.24
C VAL A 62 31.99 2.93 0.05
N LEU A 63 31.23 2.87 -1.03
CA LEU A 63 31.59 2.12 -2.24
C LEU A 63 32.81 2.72 -2.94
N CYS A 64 32.86 4.04 -3.09
CA CYS A 64 34.02 4.72 -3.69
C CYS A 64 35.29 4.52 -2.86
N ILE A 65 35.22 4.65 -1.53
CA ILE A 65 36.37 4.40 -0.64
C ILE A 65 36.83 2.96 -0.75
N SER A 66 35.89 2.00 -0.69
CA SER A 66 36.22 0.57 -0.78
C SER A 66 36.90 0.23 -2.11
N MET A 67 36.39 0.79 -3.22
CA MET A 67 36.95 0.56 -4.56
C MET A 67 38.32 1.22 -4.75
N ALA A 68 38.56 2.40 -4.13
CA ALA A 68 39.87 3.03 -4.13
C ALA A 68 40.91 2.23 -3.33
N VAL A 69 40.52 1.70 -2.17
CA VAL A 69 41.36 0.80 -1.36
C VAL A 69 41.68 -0.48 -2.14
N LEU A 70 40.68 -1.07 -2.82
CA LEU A 70 40.90 -2.25 -3.63
C LEU A 70 41.83 -1.97 -4.83
N GLY A 71 41.59 -0.89 -5.57
CA GLY A 71 42.41 -0.51 -6.73
C GLY A 71 43.87 -0.22 -6.38
N THR A 72 44.10 0.48 -5.26
CA THR A 72 45.46 0.72 -4.73
C THR A 72 46.13 -0.56 -4.26
N TRP A 73 45.40 -1.44 -3.56
CA TRP A 73 45.91 -2.73 -3.11
C TRP A 73 46.31 -3.64 -4.28
N VAL A 74 45.46 -3.74 -5.31
CA VAL A 74 45.74 -4.53 -6.53
C VAL A 74 46.96 -3.98 -7.26
N THR A 75 47.03 -2.66 -7.45
CA THR A 75 48.18 -2.00 -8.08
C THR A 75 49.48 -2.31 -7.34
N HIS A 76 49.48 -2.13 -6.02
CA HIS A 76 50.64 -2.42 -5.17
C HIS A 76 51.06 -3.89 -5.22
N ARG A 77 50.07 -4.80 -5.28
CA ARG A 77 50.30 -6.24 -5.39
C ARG A 77 50.99 -6.60 -6.72
N ILE A 78 50.55 -5.99 -7.83
CA ILE A 78 51.15 -6.21 -9.16
C ILE A 78 52.59 -5.71 -9.19
N THR A 79 52.83 -4.45 -8.78
CA THR A 79 54.18 -3.87 -8.79
C THR A 79 55.16 -4.68 -7.94
N ARG A 80 54.77 -5.08 -6.72
CA ARG A 80 55.62 -5.93 -5.87
C ARG A 80 55.91 -7.30 -6.48
N SER A 81 54.92 -7.92 -7.13
CA SER A 81 55.10 -9.22 -7.77
C SER A 81 56.13 -9.15 -8.90
N VAL A 82 56.09 -8.08 -9.69
CA VAL A 82 57.01 -7.85 -10.80
C VAL A 82 58.42 -7.57 -10.28
N LEU A 83 58.58 -6.69 -9.28
CA LEU A 83 59.88 -6.37 -8.68
C LEU A 83 60.58 -7.60 -8.07
N VAL A 84 59.84 -8.44 -7.33
CA VAL A 84 60.42 -9.69 -6.77
C VAL A 84 60.88 -10.63 -7.89
N THR A 85 60.10 -10.75 -8.97
CA THR A 85 60.43 -11.64 -10.08
C THR A 85 61.67 -11.16 -10.84
N SER A 86 61.76 -9.86 -11.13
CA SER A 86 62.97 -9.26 -11.74
C SER A 86 64.17 -9.38 -10.80
N GLY A 87 63.98 -9.14 -9.49
CA GLY A 87 65.01 -9.31 -8.47
C GLY A 87 65.62 -10.71 -8.39
N GLU A 88 64.78 -11.75 -8.43
CA GLU A 88 65.25 -13.14 -8.45
C GLU A 88 66.05 -13.44 -9.73
N GLY A 89 65.57 -12.98 -10.89
CA GLY A 89 66.29 -13.12 -12.17
C GLY A 89 67.64 -12.41 -12.17
N GLY A 90 67.68 -11.16 -11.70
CA GLY A 90 68.90 -10.38 -11.54
C GLY A 90 69.89 -11.00 -10.56
N SER A 91 69.40 -11.53 -9.42
CA SER A 91 70.23 -12.25 -8.46
C SER A 91 70.84 -13.53 -9.05
N GLN A 92 70.08 -14.30 -9.83
CA GLN A 92 70.61 -15.49 -10.50
C GLN A 92 71.71 -15.14 -11.51
N PHE A 93 71.54 -14.04 -12.26
CA PHE A 93 72.60 -13.52 -13.13
C PHE A 93 73.86 -13.18 -12.33
N MET A 94 73.71 -12.40 -11.24
CA MET A 94 74.85 -11.99 -10.40
C MET A 94 75.60 -13.18 -9.80
N ILE A 95 74.88 -14.17 -9.28
CA ILE A 95 75.45 -15.41 -8.74
C ILE A 95 76.17 -16.21 -9.84
N SER A 96 75.60 -16.28 -11.04
CA SER A 96 76.16 -17.09 -12.13
C SER A 96 77.41 -16.49 -12.77
N PHE A 97 77.48 -15.15 -12.85
CA PHE A 97 78.53 -14.45 -13.61
C PHE A 97 79.47 -13.59 -12.75
N LEU A 98 78.98 -12.97 -11.68
CA LEU A 98 79.80 -12.08 -10.84
C LEU A 98 80.46 -12.82 -9.67
N GLU A 99 79.82 -13.85 -9.12
CA GLU A 99 80.33 -14.59 -7.95
C GLU A 99 81.70 -15.21 -8.21
N ALA A 100 81.94 -15.70 -9.44
CA ALA A 100 83.23 -16.28 -9.83
C ALA A 100 84.40 -15.26 -9.74
N GLU A 101 84.13 -13.99 -10.08
CA GLU A 101 85.14 -12.94 -10.14
C GLU A 101 85.43 -12.31 -8.77
N VAL A 102 84.62 -12.58 -7.74
CA VAL A 102 84.86 -12.14 -6.36
C VAL A 102 85.49 -13.20 -5.45
N GLN A 103 85.83 -14.38 -5.97
CA GLN A 103 86.46 -15.44 -5.15
C GLN A 103 87.90 -15.12 -4.75
N ASN A 104 88.62 -14.36 -5.59
CA ASN A 104 90.03 -14.04 -5.42
C ASN A 104 90.25 -12.55 -5.12
N LEU A 105 89.43 -11.96 -4.25
CA LEU A 105 89.66 -10.60 -3.77
C LEU A 105 90.99 -10.49 -3.01
N LEU A 106 91.66 -9.34 -3.14
CA LEU A 106 92.90 -9.05 -2.44
C LEU A 106 92.66 -8.91 -0.93
N PRO A 107 93.70 -9.06 -0.07
CA PRO A 107 93.55 -8.99 1.38
C PRO A 107 92.99 -7.66 1.90
N ASP A 108 93.14 -6.58 1.13
CA ASP A 108 92.58 -5.26 1.41
C ASP A 108 91.10 -5.12 0.95
N GLY A 109 90.53 -6.17 0.38
CA GLY A 109 89.16 -6.25 -0.13
C GLY A 109 89.00 -5.70 -1.55
N THR A 110 90.08 -5.30 -2.23
CA THR A 110 90.01 -4.79 -3.60
C THR A 110 90.02 -5.91 -4.65
N MET A 111 89.50 -5.62 -5.85
CA MET A 111 89.44 -6.59 -6.94
C MET A 111 90.70 -6.54 -7.81
N PRO A 112 91.37 -7.68 -8.08
CA PRO A 112 92.51 -7.73 -9.00
C PRO A 112 92.17 -7.17 -10.39
N ILE A 113 93.13 -6.52 -11.03
CA ILE A 113 92.95 -5.92 -12.37
C ILE A 113 92.53 -6.96 -13.41
N GLU A 114 93.05 -8.19 -13.32
CA GLU A 114 92.66 -9.29 -14.23
C GLU A 114 91.16 -9.62 -14.14
N ASN A 115 90.59 -9.64 -12.94
CA ASN A 115 89.17 -9.91 -12.71
C ASN A 115 88.32 -8.73 -13.21
N GLN A 116 88.77 -7.49 -12.98
CA GLN A 116 88.10 -6.30 -13.51
C GLN A 116 88.05 -6.33 -15.05
N GLN A 117 89.15 -6.73 -15.70
CA GLN A 117 89.20 -6.87 -17.16
C GLN A 117 88.29 -7.99 -17.68
N ARG A 118 88.18 -9.12 -16.98
CA ARG A 118 87.22 -10.18 -17.35
C ARG A 118 85.78 -9.72 -17.23
N LEU A 119 85.44 -9.02 -16.15
CA LEU A 119 84.13 -8.41 -16.00
C LEU A 119 83.86 -7.40 -17.12
N ASP A 120 84.79 -6.49 -17.40
CA ASP A 120 84.66 -5.53 -18.50
C ASP A 120 84.44 -6.25 -19.86
N GLN A 121 85.14 -7.36 -20.12
CA GLN A 121 84.92 -8.18 -21.33
C GLN A 121 83.57 -8.89 -21.35
N LEU A 122 83.04 -9.34 -20.22
CA LEU A 122 81.70 -9.93 -20.12
C LEU A 122 80.62 -8.93 -20.56
N PHE A 123 80.84 -7.63 -20.27
CA PHE A 123 79.88 -6.60 -20.62
C PHE A 123 79.97 -6.10 -22.07
N VAL A 124 81.05 -6.44 -22.80
CA VAL A 124 81.27 -6.04 -24.19
C VAL A 124 80.82 -7.13 -25.17
N GLY A 125 79.71 -6.89 -25.89
CA GLY A 125 79.32 -7.70 -27.05
C GLY A 125 78.62 -9.04 -26.75
N THR A 126 78.22 -9.30 -25.51
CA THR A 126 77.42 -10.48 -25.16
C THR A 126 75.91 -10.19 -25.25
N PRO A 127 75.05 -11.17 -25.58
CA PRO A 127 73.59 -10.96 -25.62
C PRO A 127 72.97 -10.67 -24.25
N VAL A 128 73.64 -11.10 -23.16
CA VAL A 128 73.17 -10.97 -21.78
C VAL A 128 73.24 -9.51 -21.28
N THR A 129 74.05 -8.66 -21.92
CA THR A 129 74.09 -7.21 -21.62
C THR A 129 73.04 -6.37 -22.31
N ARG A 130 72.13 -6.96 -23.10
CA ARG A 130 71.08 -6.18 -23.75
C ARG A 130 70.06 -5.60 -22.77
N SER A 131 69.85 -6.25 -21.62
CA SER A 131 68.95 -5.76 -20.57
C SER A 131 69.69 -5.10 -19.41
N ILE A 132 70.97 -5.40 -19.19
CA ILE A 132 71.75 -4.85 -18.06
C ILE A 132 72.54 -3.61 -18.53
N VAL A 133 72.19 -2.46 -17.96
CA VAL A 133 72.75 -1.14 -18.31
C VAL A 133 74.05 -0.84 -17.56
N SER A 134 74.08 -1.14 -16.27
CA SER A 134 75.23 -0.86 -15.39
C SER A 134 75.36 -1.96 -14.35
N VAL A 135 76.60 -2.25 -13.94
CA VAL A 135 76.91 -3.22 -12.89
C VAL A 135 77.94 -2.63 -11.95
N LYS A 136 77.68 -2.75 -10.65
CA LYS A 136 78.57 -2.35 -9.56
C LYS A 136 78.78 -3.54 -8.63
N ILE A 137 79.96 -3.65 -8.07
CA ILE A 137 80.27 -4.62 -7.01
C ILE A 137 80.79 -3.85 -5.82
N TRP A 138 80.20 -4.14 -4.68
CA TRP A 138 80.43 -3.50 -3.40
C TRP A 138 81.07 -4.47 -2.44
N ARG A 139 81.90 -3.95 -1.56
CA ARG A 139 82.21 -4.64 -0.32
C ARG A 139 81.03 -4.52 0.65
N PRO A 140 80.89 -5.46 1.61
CA PRO A 140 79.84 -5.41 2.63
C PRO A 140 79.84 -4.14 3.50
N ASP A 141 80.93 -3.38 3.51
CA ASP A 141 81.08 -2.11 4.23
C ASP A 141 80.70 -0.87 3.40
N GLY A 142 80.19 -1.03 2.18
CA GLY A 142 79.71 0.09 1.35
C GLY A 142 80.77 0.73 0.44
N VAL A 143 81.94 0.11 0.30
CA VAL A 143 82.98 0.55 -0.65
C VAL A 143 82.76 -0.07 -2.02
N VAL A 144 82.75 0.74 -3.09
CA VAL A 144 82.69 0.25 -4.47
C VAL A 144 84.04 -0.36 -4.87
N ILE A 145 84.06 -1.62 -5.28
CA ILE A 145 85.29 -2.31 -5.72
C ILE A 145 85.35 -2.55 -7.22
N TYR A 146 84.21 -2.47 -7.90
CA TYR A 146 84.12 -2.52 -9.35
C TYR A 146 82.87 -1.80 -9.83
N THR A 147 82.97 -1.19 -11.01
CA THR A 147 81.86 -0.69 -11.81
C THR A 147 82.26 -0.79 -13.28
N ASN A 148 81.33 -1.07 -14.19
CA ASN A 148 81.61 -1.16 -15.62
C ASN A 148 81.65 0.21 -16.31
N MET A 149 80.88 1.19 -15.83
CA MET A 149 80.72 2.51 -16.46
C MET A 149 81.48 3.64 -15.72
N ALA A 150 81.06 3.97 -14.49
CA ALA A 150 81.56 5.12 -13.74
C ALA A 150 82.86 4.81 -12.95
N LYS A 151 83.97 4.53 -13.62
CA LYS A 151 85.21 4.03 -12.95
C LYS A 151 85.78 4.97 -11.87
N ASP A 152 85.37 6.23 -11.81
CA ASP A 152 85.80 7.25 -10.84
C ASP A 152 85.27 7.03 -9.42
N ILE A 153 84.18 6.26 -9.24
CA ILE A 153 83.63 5.95 -7.91
C ILE A 153 84.30 4.74 -7.23
N ILE A 154 85.21 4.03 -7.93
CA ILE A 154 85.92 2.87 -7.36
C ILE A 154 86.79 3.32 -6.18
N GLY A 155 86.66 2.61 -5.05
CA GLY A 155 87.35 2.91 -3.80
C GLY A 155 86.66 3.96 -2.92
N GLN A 156 85.58 4.57 -3.39
CA GLN A 156 84.77 5.48 -2.58
C GLN A 156 83.80 4.68 -1.69
N HIS A 157 83.51 5.23 -0.51
CA HIS A 157 82.58 4.64 0.46
C HIS A 157 81.26 5.40 0.43
N PHE A 158 80.15 4.67 0.27
CA PHE A 158 78.81 5.22 0.31
C PHE A 158 77.95 4.55 1.38
N VAL A 159 76.99 5.31 1.92
CA VAL A 159 76.06 4.81 2.93
C VAL A 159 74.76 4.39 2.24
N SER A 160 74.73 3.15 1.76
CA SER A 160 73.55 2.57 1.11
C SER A 160 72.83 1.56 2.01
N SER A 161 71.52 1.79 2.21
CA SER A 161 70.68 0.90 3.02
C SER A 161 70.52 -0.47 2.36
N ASP A 162 70.55 -0.50 1.04
CA ASP A 162 70.22 -1.64 0.21
C ASP A 162 71.42 -2.56 0.03
N VAL A 163 72.62 -1.97 -0.07
CA VAL A 163 73.89 -2.71 0.10
C VAL A 163 73.96 -3.38 1.47
N ALA A 164 73.60 -2.69 2.56
CA ALA A 164 73.61 -3.29 3.90
C ALA A 164 72.57 -4.42 4.05
N LYS A 165 71.38 -4.26 3.49
CA LYS A 165 70.35 -5.34 3.43
C LYS A 165 70.87 -6.53 2.61
N ALA A 166 71.52 -6.30 1.49
CA ALA A 166 72.06 -7.35 0.65
C ALA A 166 73.26 -8.07 1.28
N ALA A 167 74.13 -7.33 1.98
CA ALA A 167 75.21 -7.90 2.78
C ALA A 167 74.70 -8.83 3.89
N SER A 168 73.46 -8.63 4.37
CA SER A 168 72.79 -9.55 5.31
C SER A 168 72.21 -10.82 4.67
N GLY A 169 72.38 -11.00 3.35
CA GLY A 169 71.93 -12.16 2.60
C GLY A 169 70.53 -12.00 1.96
N ARG A 170 69.99 -10.79 1.87
CA ARG A 170 68.66 -10.52 1.26
C ARG A 170 68.80 -9.98 -0.15
N ILE A 171 67.91 -10.36 -1.06
CA ILE A 171 67.81 -9.71 -2.37
C ILE A 171 66.94 -8.47 -2.20
N VAL A 172 67.39 -7.34 -2.75
CA VAL A 172 66.63 -6.08 -2.76
C VAL A 172 66.43 -5.65 -4.20
N SER A 173 65.22 -5.21 -4.54
CA SER A 173 64.90 -4.76 -5.90
C SER A 173 63.88 -3.66 -5.86
N GLU A 174 64.24 -2.52 -6.44
CA GLU A 174 63.44 -1.29 -6.43
C GLU A 174 63.54 -0.61 -7.80
N PHE A 175 62.59 0.28 -8.10
CA PHE A 175 62.72 1.16 -9.26
C PHE A 175 63.66 2.31 -8.88
N GLU A 176 64.52 2.73 -9.80
CA GLU A 176 65.42 3.88 -9.60
C GLU A 176 64.58 5.17 -9.51
N ASP A 177 64.20 5.55 -8.29
CA ASP A 177 63.34 6.71 -8.01
C ASP A 177 64.07 7.81 -7.18
N MET A 178 65.29 7.58 -6.66
CA MET A 178 65.98 8.49 -5.72
C MET A 178 67.30 9.08 -6.24
N VAL A 179 67.51 10.38 -6.04
CA VAL A 179 68.78 11.07 -6.33
C VAL A 179 69.83 10.72 -5.27
N SER A 180 70.61 9.65 -5.48
CA SER A 180 71.78 9.31 -4.68
C SER A 180 73.07 9.78 -5.38
N SER A 181 74.12 10.09 -4.61
CA SER A 181 75.42 10.49 -5.18
C SER A 181 76.14 9.35 -5.90
N GLU A 182 75.77 8.09 -5.60
CA GLU A 182 76.35 6.88 -6.20
C GLU A 182 75.71 6.49 -7.54
N SER A 183 74.50 6.99 -7.84
CA SER A 183 73.73 6.67 -9.06
C SER A 183 73.71 7.82 -10.09
N ALA A 184 74.57 8.84 -9.92
CA ALA A 184 74.57 10.04 -10.76
C ALA A 184 74.78 9.75 -12.27
N TYR A 185 75.56 8.72 -12.60
CA TYR A 185 75.75 8.29 -13.98
C TYR A 185 74.47 7.66 -14.55
N GLU A 186 73.88 6.70 -13.84
CA GLU A 186 72.67 6.01 -14.27
C GLU A 186 71.49 6.97 -14.45
N GLN A 187 71.38 7.97 -13.59
CA GLN A 187 70.35 9.02 -13.69
C GLN A 187 70.52 9.90 -14.93
N SER A 188 71.76 10.14 -15.37
CA SER A 188 72.03 10.91 -16.59
C SER A 188 71.50 10.23 -17.85
N LEU A 189 71.23 8.92 -17.81
CA LEU A 189 70.70 8.15 -18.93
C LEU A 189 69.21 8.41 -19.17
N ASN A 190 68.49 9.00 -18.22
CA ASN A 190 67.05 9.34 -18.32
C ASN A 190 66.17 8.15 -18.76
N LYS A 191 66.50 6.95 -18.25
CA LYS A 191 65.78 5.70 -18.49
C LYS A 191 65.07 5.23 -17.22
N SER A 192 63.99 4.47 -17.38
CA SER A 192 63.41 3.72 -16.26
C SER A 192 64.26 2.48 -16.00
N LEU A 193 64.92 2.43 -14.85
CA LEU A 193 65.80 1.35 -14.46
C LEU A 193 65.25 0.64 -13.22
N ILE A 194 65.46 -0.67 -13.15
CA ILE A 194 65.30 -1.44 -11.91
C ILE A 194 66.69 -1.71 -11.36
N GLU A 195 66.91 -1.33 -10.11
CA GLU A 195 68.12 -1.68 -9.37
C GLU A 195 67.89 -3.00 -8.63
N VAL A 196 68.85 -3.91 -8.74
CA VAL A 196 68.82 -5.20 -8.03
C VAL A 196 70.12 -5.38 -7.27
N TYR A 197 70.02 -5.51 -5.94
CA TYR A 197 71.14 -5.84 -5.06
C TYR A 197 71.05 -7.31 -4.64
N ALA A 198 72.14 -8.05 -4.81
CA ALA A 198 72.22 -9.44 -4.37
C ALA A 198 73.56 -9.75 -3.66
N PRO A 199 73.51 -10.62 -2.63
CA PRO A 199 74.72 -11.13 -2.00
C PRO A 199 75.52 -12.03 -2.97
N LEU A 200 76.83 -11.81 -3.03
CA LEU A 200 77.78 -12.71 -3.67
C LEU A 200 78.50 -13.51 -2.59
N TYR A 201 78.46 -14.84 -2.70
CA TYR A 201 78.97 -15.73 -1.66
C TYR A 201 80.40 -16.17 -1.93
N LYS A 202 81.11 -16.56 -0.87
CA LYS A 202 82.37 -17.30 -1.01
C LYS A 202 82.07 -18.74 -1.37
N ALA A 203 82.77 -19.27 -2.37
CA ALA A 203 82.57 -20.59 -2.93
C ALA A 203 82.51 -21.67 -1.83
N GLY A 204 81.45 -22.47 -1.86
CA GLY A 204 81.21 -23.54 -0.88
C GLY A 204 80.77 -23.07 0.51
N THR A 205 80.48 -21.78 0.71
CA THR A 205 80.02 -21.22 1.98
C THR A 205 78.78 -20.34 1.79
N LYS A 206 78.15 -19.93 2.89
CA LYS A 206 77.07 -18.92 2.90
C LYS A 206 77.54 -17.55 3.41
N THR A 207 78.85 -17.31 3.39
CA THR A 207 79.39 -16.00 3.81
C THR A 207 79.39 -15.05 2.62
N VAL A 208 78.72 -13.91 2.78
CA VAL A 208 78.71 -12.84 1.77
C VAL A 208 80.08 -12.18 1.75
N VAL A 209 80.75 -12.19 0.60
CA VAL A 209 82.07 -11.54 0.39
C VAL A 209 81.96 -10.20 -0.31
N ALA A 210 80.92 -10.03 -1.11
CA ALA A 210 80.63 -8.82 -1.85
C ALA A 210 79.12 -8.73 -2.09
N VAL A 211 78.64 -7.55 -2.45
CA VAL A 211 77.28 -7.32 -2.92
C VAL A 211 77.35 -6.92 -4.37
N GLY A 212 76.66 -7.65 -5.23
CA GLY A 212 76.45 -7.25 -6.61
C GLY A 212 75.26 -6.28 -6.67
N GLU A 213 75.39 -5.28 -7.53
CA GLU A 213 74.31 -4.38 -7.90
C GLU A 213 74.25 -4.33 -9.43
N ILE A 214 73.06 -4.48 -9.99
CA ILE A 214 72.82 -4.34 -11.42
C ILE A 214 71.68 -3.35 -11.65
N TYR A 215 71.76 -2.62 -12.75
CA TYR A 215 70.69 -1.79 -13.29
C TYR A 215 70.15 -2.46 -14.55
N GLU A 216 68.89 -2.89 -14.51
CA GLU A 216 68.18 -3.47 -15.64
C GLU A 216 67.34 -2.41 -16.36
N ASP A 217 67.36 -2.39 -17.70
CA ASP A 217 66.48 -1.56 -18.51
C ASP A 217 65.03 -2.03 -18.33
N ALA A 218 64.23 -1.17 -17.71
CA ALA A 218 62.85 -1.45 -17.36
C ALA A 218 61.87 -0.55 -18.13
N GLU A 219 62.26 0.08 -19.24
CA GLU A 219 61.40 1.00 -19.99
C GLU A 219 60.13 0.30 -20.50
N GLU A 220 60.27 -0.89 -21.12
CA GLU A 220 59.14 -1.69 -21.57
C GLU A 220 58.26 -2.16 -20.40
N LEU A 221 58.90 -2.60 -19.30
CA LEU A 221 58.19 -3.08 -18.12
C LEU A 221 57.43 -1.96 -17.41
N ALA A 222 58.03 -0.78 -17.28
CA ALA A 222 57.41 0.42 -16.71
C ALA A 222 56.24 0.89 -17.57
N ALA A 223 56.37 0.87 -18.90
CA ALA A 223 55.27 1.17 -19.82
C ALA A 223 54.12 0.17 -19.67
N GLN A 224 54.42 -1.13 -19.56
CA GLN A 224 53.42 -2.18 -19.31
C GLN A 224 52.73 -2.03 -17.95
N LEU A 225 53.48 -1.72 -16.89
CA LEU A 225 52.94 -1.45 -15.55
C LEU A 225 52.01 -0.23 -15.57
N LYS A 226 52.42 0.88 -16.21
CA LYS A 226 51.61 2.09 -16.33
C LYS A 226 50.32 1.82 -17.11
N SER A 227 50.41 1.07 -18.21
CA SER A 227 49.24 0.63 -18.99
C SER A 227 48.31 -0.25 -18.16
N SER A 228 48.86 -1.22 -17.43
CA SER A 228 48.11 -2.12 -16.55
C SER A 228 47.42 -1.38 -15.40
N GLN A 229 48.11 -0.40 -14.80
CA GLN A 229 47.54 0.48 -13.78
C GLN A 229 46.37 1.29 -14.35
N PHE A 230 46.56 1.91 -15.51
CA PHE A 230 45.52 2.70 -16.17
C PHE A 230 44.29 1.85 -16.50
N MET A 231 44.48 0.65 -17.07
CA MET A 231 43.38 -0.28 -17.34
C MET A 231 42.70 -0.76 -16.07
N THR A 232 43.45 -1.06 -15.00
CA THR A 232 42.89 -1.43 -13.69
C THR A 232 41.99 -0.32 -13.16
N TRP A 233 42.45 0.94 -13.19
CA TRP A 233 41.65 2.08 -12.74
C TRP A 233 40.43 2.34 -13.62
N ILE A 234 40.52 2.16 -14.94
CA ILE A 234 39.34 2.23 -15.82
C ILE A 234 38.30 1.19 -15.41
N VAL A 235 38.72 -0.07 -15.22
CA VAL A 235 37.81 -1.16 -14.83
C VAL A 235 37.19 -0.88 -13.46
N VAL A 236 37.97 -0.42 -12.47
CA VAL A 236 37.46 -0.05 -11.15
C VAL A 236 36.46 1.10 -11.24
N CYS A 237 36.77 2.18 -11.97
CA CYS A 237 35.86 3.31 -12.15
C CYS A 237 34.57 2.91 -12.89
N LEU A 238 34.67 2.13 -13.96
CA LEU A 238 33.53 1.69 -14.75
C LEU A 238 32.60 0.78 -13.93
N THR A 239 33.15 -0.21 -13.23
CA THR A 239 32.38 -1.12 -12.38
C THR A 239 31.73 -0.38 -11.21
N THR A 240 32.44 0.57 -10.59
CA THR A 240 31.92 1.46 -9.55
C THR A 240 30.73 2.28 -10.09
N LEU A 241 30.87 2.90 -11.25
CA LEU A 241 29.82 3.70 -11.87
C LEU A 241 28.58 2.87 -12.20
N LEU A 242 28.75 1.66 -12.73
CA LEU A 242 27.65 0.73 -12.99
C LEU A 242 26.92 0.34 -11.70
N MET A 243 27.66 0.04 -10.62
CA MET A 243 27.08 -0.33 -9.33
C MET A 243 26.33 0.85 -8.69
N LEU A 244 26.86 2.07 -8.78
CA LEU A 244 26.18 3.29 -8.34
C LEU A 244 24.90 3.57 -9.14
N ALA A 245 24.94 3.42 -10.46
CA ALA A 245 23.78 3.60 -11.31
C ALA A 245 22.66 2.59 -10.96
N PHE A 246 23.04 1.33 -10.75
CA PHE A 246 22.09 0.29 -10.33
C PHE A 246 21.47 0.58 -8.96
N LEU A 247 22.30 0.96 -7.98
CA LEU A 247 21.84 1.38 -6.65
C LEU A 247 20.86 2.56 -6.74
N TYR A 248 21.19 3.56 -7.56
CA TYR A 248 20.34 4.73 -7.79
C TYR A 248 18.97 4.35 -8.35
N VAL A 249 18.93 3.47 -9.36
CA VAL A 249 17.68 3.00 -9.95
C VAL A 249 16.81 2.28 -8.91
N ILE A 250 17.38 1.38 -8.12
CA ILE A 250 16.64 0.65 -7.07
C ILE A 250 16.05 1.61 -6.04
N VAL A 251 16.88 2.49 -5.48
CA VAL A 251 16.48 3.41 -4.41
C VAL A 251 15.43 4.42 -4.93
N ARG A 252 15.62 4.94 -6.16
CA ARG A 252 14.67 5.88 -6.78
C ARG A 252 13.33 5.20 -7.08
N ARG A 253 13.36 3.98 -7.61
CA ARG A 253 12.14 3.20 -7.90
C ARG A 253 11.36 2.91 -6.61
N GLY A 254 12.04 2.44 -5.56
CA GLY A 254 11.42 2.20 -4.25
C GLY A 254 10.82 3.47 -3.64
N SER A 255 11.55 4.59 -3.69
CA SER A 255 11.07 5.88 -3.18
C SER A 255 9.81 6.36 -3.91
N TYR A 256 9.78 6.22 -5.24
CA TYR A 256 8.63 6.60 -6.05
C TYR A 256 7.41 5.73 -5.75
N THR A 257 7.59 4.40 -5.63
CA THR A 257 6.51 3.48 -5.25
C THR A 257 5.93 3.82 -3.88
N ILE A 258 6.77 4.08 -2.87
CA ILE A 258 6.32 4.46 -1.53
C ILE A 258 5.54 5.78 -1.55
N ALA A 259 5.99 6.76 -2.33
CA ALA A 259 5.29 8.04 -2.47
C ALA A 259 3.89 7.85 -3.08
N MET A 260 3.78 7.01 -4.11
CA MET A 260 2.51 6.71 -4.76
C MET A 260 1.54 5.99 -3.79
N GLN A 261 2.01 4.95 -3.10
CA GLN A 261 1.20 4.21 -2.12
C GLN A 261 0.72 5.11 -0.97
N ARG A 262 1.57 6.03 -0.49
CA ARG A 262 1.16 7.00 0.55
C ARG A 262 0.08 7.96 0.05
N SER A 263 0.12 8.35 -1.22
CA SER A 263 -0.90 9.20 -1.82
C SER A 263 -2.23 8.48 -1.92
N GLU A 264 -2.24 7.26 -2.44
CA GLU A 264 -3.44 6.44 -2.56
C GLU A 264 -4.05 6.09 -1.19
N LEU A 265 -3.21 5.79 -0.19
CA LEU A 265 -3.72 5.53 1.15
C LEU A 265 -4.38 6.77 1.76
N ARG A 266 -3.82 7.97 1.53
CA ARG A 266 -4.42 9.23 1.99
C ARG A 266 -5.78 9.49 1.34
N THR A 267 -5.92 9.23 0.04
CA THR A 267 -7.22 9.38 -0.65
C THR A 267 -8.25 8.40 -0.11
N ARG A 268 -7.87 7.11 0.07
CA ARG A 268 -8.77 6.10 0.65
C ARG A 268 -9.19 6.44 2.08
N ILE A 269 -8.29 6.98 2.90
CA ILE A 269 -8.64 7.45 4.25
C ILE A 269 -9.63 8.61 4.19
N ALA A 270 -9.43 9.58 3.30
CA ALA A 270 -10.34 10.70 3.12
C ALA A 270 -11.74 10.25 2.62
N GLU A 271 -11.78 9.31 1.66
CA GLU A 271 -13.03 8.71 1.19
C GLU A 271 -13.77 7.96 2.31
N ALA A 272 -13.06 7.15 3.09
CA ALA A 272 -13.63 6.43 4.23
C ALA A 272 -14.19 7.38 5.30
N GLN A 273 -13.49 8.48 5.59
CA GLN A 273 -13.97 9.52 6.51
C GLN A 273 -15.23 10.21 5.97
N ASN A 274 -15.27 10.53 4.68
CA ASN A 274 -16.45 11.12 4.05
C ASN A 274 -17.66 10.16 4.08
N MET A 275 -17.45 8.88 3.78
CA MET A 275 -18.52 7.87 3.87
C MET A 275 -19.00 7.68 5.32
N ALA A 276 -18.09 7.69 6.30
CA ALA A 276 -18.46 7.61 7.70
C ALA A 276 -19.32 8.82 8.14
N ALA A 277 -18.95 10.04 7.71
CA ALA A 277 -19.73 11.24 7.99
C ALA A 277 -21.12 11.20 7.33
N GLN A 278 -21.21 10.73 6.08
CA GLN A 278 -22.50 10.57 5.39
C GLN A 278 -23.39 9.54 6.08
N ASN A 279 -22.84 8.39 6.50
CA ASN A 279 -23.58 7.37 7.24
C ASN A 279 -24.09 7.89 8.58
N GLU A 280 -23.28 8.67 9.30
CA GLU A 280 -23.72 9.29 10.55
C GLU A 280 -24.86 10.27 10.32
N GLN A 281 -24.77 11.10 9.27
CA GLN A 281 -25.85 12.02 8.92
C GLN A 281 -27.13 11.28 8.53
N LEU A 282 -27.04 10.20 7.75
CA LEU A 282 -28.20 9.36 7.42
C LEU A 282 -28.80 8.71 8.66
N ARG A 283 -27.98 8.25 9.62
CA ARG A 283 -28.47 7.72 10.91
C ARG A 283 -29.24 8.77 11.69
N LEU A 284 -28.70 9.99 11.79
CA LEU A 284 -29.35 11.09 12.51
C LEU A 284 -30.68 11.44 11.87
N SER A 285 -30.73 11.64 10.54
CA SER A 285 -31.98 11.93 9.83
C SER A 285 -33.00 10.79 9.91
N ALA A 286 -32.56 9.53 9.88
CA ALA A 286 -33.44 8.38 10.09
C ALA A 286 -34.02 8.34 11.51
N ASN A 287 -33.20 8.70 12.50
CA ASN A 287 -33.66 8.77 13.89
C ASN A 287 -34.66 9.93 14.09
N GLU A 288 -34.39 11.11 13.53
CA GLU A 288 -35.33 12.25 13.56
C GLU A 288 -36.67 11.89 12.91
N ALA A 289 -36.66 11.24 11.75
CA ALA A 289 -37.87 10.78 11.08
C ALA A 289 -38.65 9.74 11.92
N ASN A 290 -37.94 8.85 12.61
CA ASN A 290 -38.55 7.87 13.51
C ASN A 290 -39.16 8.52 14.75
N GLU A 291 -38.49 9.50 15.36
CA GLU A 291 -39.02 10.28 16.48
C GLU A 291 -40.28 11.07 16.07
N GLU A 292 -40.28 11.69 14.89
CA GLU A 292 -41.46 12.37 14.36
C GLU A 292 -42.63 11.40 14.15
N LEU A 293 -42.36 10.21 13.60
CA LEU A 293 -43.36 9.16 13.40
C LEU A 293 -43.93 8.66 14.72
N LEU A 294 -43.08 8.40 15.73
CA LEU A 294 -43.52 8.03 17.07
C LEU A 294 -44.35 9.14 17.74
N GLY A 295 -43.96 10.41 17.56
CA GLY A 295 -44.72 11.56 18.05
C GLY A 295 -46.12 11.65 17.43
N ARG A 296 -46.22 11.46 16.10
CA ARG A 296 -47.51 11.42 15.38
C ARG A 296 -48.38 10.26 15.86
N ILE A 297 -47.82 9.06 16.01
CA ILE A 297 -48.54 7.90 16.56
C ILE A 297 -49.04 8.19 17.98
N GLY A 298 -48.20 8.80 18.82
CA GLY A 298 -48.58 9.20 20.18
C GLY A 298 -49.79 10.14 20.20
N SER A 299 -49.80 11.15 19.30
CA SER A 299 -50.93 12.08 19.15
C SER A 299 -52.19 11.38 18.67
N ASP A 300 -52.09 10.55 17.62
CA ASP A 300 -53.24 9.83 17.05
C ASP A 300 -53.90 8.87 18.07
N ILE A 301 -53.10 8.23 18.92
CA ILE A 301 -53.60 7.37 20.02
C ILE A 301 -54.22 8.20 21.15
N HIS A 302 -53.63 9.35 21.49
CA HIS A 302 -54.12 10.19 22.57
C HIS A 302 -55.44 10.89 22.22
N ASP A 303 -55.57 11.41 21.00
CA ASP A 303 -56.69 12.29 20.63
C ASP A 303 -57.97 11.54 20.26
N GLY A 304 -57.88 10.29 19.81
CA GLY A 304 -59.05 9.46 19.55
C GLY A 304 -59.36 8.53 20.72
N PRO A 305 -58.73 7.34 20.78
CA PRO A 305 -59.23 6.29 21.66
C PRO A 305 -59.09 6.55 23.15
N ILE A 306 -58.00 7.20 23.60
CA ILE A 306 -57.81 7.49 25.04
C ILE A 306 -58.88 8.47 25.54
N GLN A 307 -59.25 9.49 24.75
CA GLN A 307 -60.31 10.44 25.10
C GLN A 307 -61.68 9.77 25.18
N VAL A 308 -62.02 8.90 24.21
CA VAL A 308 -63.30 8.19 24.22
C VAL A 308 -63.37 7.17 25.37
N LEU A 309 -62.28 6.46 25.67
CA LEU A 309 -62.19 5.59 26.85
C LEU A 309 -62.34 6.37 28.16
N THR A 310 -61.77 7.57 28.23
CA THR A 310 -61.90 8.46 29.40
C THR A 310 -63.36 8.91 29.57
N LEU A 311 -64.03 9.30 28.49
CA LEU A 311 -65.45 9.62 28.51
C LEU A 311 -66.31 8.42 28.91
N ALA A 312 -66.03 7.23 28.37
CA ALA A 312 -66.71 5.99 28.74
C ALA A 312 -66.54 5.67 30.23
N ARG A 313 -65.34 5.84 30.77
CA ARG A 313 -65.08 5.70 32.21
C ARG A 313 -65.89 6.70 33.03
N PHE A 314 -65.94 7.97 32.65
CA PHE A 314 -66.75 8.97 33.36
C PHE A 314 -68.24 8.62 33.37
N ARG A 315 -68.77 8.11 32.25
CA ARG A 315 -70.16 7.63 32.16
C ARG A 315 -70.41 6.45 33.10
N LEU A 316 -69.48 5.50 33.18
CA LEU A 316 -69.56 4.37 34.12
C LEU A 316 -69.50 4.82 35.58
N ASP A 317 -68.63 5.77 35.92
CA ASP A 317 -68.53 6.34 37.28
C ASP A 317 -69.82 7.10 37.67
N GLU A 318 -70.44 7.83 36.72
CA GLU A 318 -71.73 8.51 36.91
C GLU A 318 -72.85 7.50 37.21
N ILE A 319 -72.91 6.40 36.45
CA ILE A 319 -73.87 5.30 36.66
C ILE A 319 -73.65 4.62 38.03
N ALA A 320 -72.40 4.35 38.41
CA ALA A 320 -72.07 3.76 39.72
C ALA A 320 -72.44 4.70 40.89
N GLY A 321 -72.26 6.01 40.71
CA GLY A 321 -72.66 7.04 41.67
C GLY A 321 -74.18 7.23 41.80
N ILE A 322 -74.94 6.97 40.73
CA ILE A 322 -76.41 6.92 40.75
C ILE A 322 -76.88 5.64 41.46
N TRP A 323 -76.25 4.49 41.20
CA TRP A 323 -76.59 3.21 41.84
C TRP A 323 -76.35 3.20 43.36
N SER A 324 -75.31 3.89 43.82
CA SER A 324 -74.99 4.06 45.25
C SER A 324 -76.01 4.96 45.98
N ARG A 325 -76.74 5.82 45.26
CA ARG A 325 -77.79 6.70 45.77
C ARG A 325 -79.17 6.09 45.52
N ARG A 326 -79.53 5.16 46.41
CA ARG A 326 -80.77 4.38 46.47
C ARG A 326 -82.05 5.18 46.11
N GLN A 327 -82.59 5.07 44.88
CA GLN A 327 -84.03 5.28 44.58
C GLN A 327 -84.44 4.59 43.25
N LYS A 328 -85.64 4.00 43.27
CA LYS A 328 -86.32 3.14 42.28
C LYS A 328 -86.28 3.59 40.79
N ARG A 329 -85.70 2.76 39.91
CA ARG A 329 -86.31 2.11 38.72
C ARG A 329 -85.25 1.18 38.09
N LYS A 330 -85.56 -0.11 37.90
CA LYS A 330 -84.64 -1.12 37.35
C LYS A 330 -84.37 -0.95 35.85
N ASP A 331 -85.31 -0.32 35.12
CA ASP A 331 -85.32 -0.30 33.66
C ASP A 331 -84.48 0.85 33.05
N ASP A 332 -84.22 1.93 33.81
CA ASP A 332 -83.38 3.04 33.33
C ASP A 332 -81.88 2.72 33.46
N VAL A 333 -81.50 1.91 34.46
CA VAL A 333 -80.09 1.56 34.74
C VAL A 333 -79.51 0.60 33.69
N SER A 334 -80.31 -0.32 33.14
CA SER A 334 -79.85 -1.20 32.06
C SER A 334 -79.52 -0.40 30.81
N THR A 335 -80.34 0.61 30.49
CA THR A 335 -80.15 1.47 29.30
C THR A 335 -78.85 2.26 29.39
N TYR A 336 -78.56 2.89 30.53
CA TYR A 336 -77.30 3.62 30.72
C TYR A 336 -76.07 2.69 30.74
N LEU A 337 -76.19 1.49 31.31
CA LEU A 337 -75.11 0.50 31.29
C LEU A 337 -74.85 -0.03 29.87
N ASP A 338 -75.91 -0.22 29.07
CA ASP A 338 -75.80 -0.60 27.66
C ASP A 338 -75.19 0.53 26.82
N GLU A 339 -75.54 1.79 27.06
CA GLU A 339 -74.90 2.95 26.40
C GLU A 339 -73.40 3.04 26.71
N ALA A 340 -73.01 2.85 27.98
CA ALA A 340 -71.61 2.84 28.39
C ALA A 340 -70.85 1.63 27.82
N ARG A 341 -71.48 0.45 27.80
CA ARG A 341 -70.93 -0.76 27.17
C ARG A 341 -70.74 -0.57 25.67
N ASN A 342 -71.68 0.05 24.97
CA ASN A 342 -71.59 0.34 23.54
C ASN A 342 -70.50 1.37 23.24
N THR A 343 -70.34 2.38 24.09
CA THR A 343 -69.27 3.38 23.96
C THR A 343 -67.90 2.73 24.14
N LEU A 344 -67.74 1.88 25.16
CA LEU A 344 -66.50 1.15 25.43
C LEU A 344 -66.17 0.13 24.31
N ALA A 345 -67.19 -0.59 23.81
CA ALA A 345 -67.04 -1.50 22.68
C ALA A 345 -66.58 -0.75 21.42
N GLY A 346 -67.18 0.42 21.13
CA GLY A 346 -66.76 1.29 20.03
C GLY A 346 -65.31 1.77 20.15
N SER A 347 -64.85 2.16 21.35
CA SER A 347 -63.45 2.57 21.57
C SER A 347 -62.46 1.42 21.46
N ILE A 348 -62.84 0.21 21.91
CA ILE A 348 -62.02 -1.00 21.74
C ILE A 348 -61.90 -1.36 20.27
N ASP A 349 -62.98 -1.25 19.50
CA ASP A 349 -62.94 -1.49 18.06
C ASP A 349 -62.13 -0.41 17.33
N GLU A 350 -62.19 0.86 17.76
CA GLU A 350 -61.35 1.93 17.22
C GLU A 350 -59.85 1.71 17.52
N LEU A 351 -59.49 1.27 18.74
CA LEU A 351 -58.13 0.84 19.07
C LEU A 351 -57.69 -0.37 18.23
N ARG A 352 -58.59 -1.34 18.03
CA ARG A 352 -58.31 -2.53 17.21
C ARG A 352 -58.12 -2.15 15.74
N HIS A 353 -58.87 -1.18 15.23
CA HIS A 353 -58.70 -0.60 13.89
C HIS A 353 -57.37 0.14 13.74
N LEU A 354 -56.95 0.93 14.75
CA LEU A 354 -55.65 1.60 14.74
C LEU A 354 -54.47 0.62 14.92
N SER A 355 -54.64 -0.43 15.71
CA SER A 355 -53.59 -1.44 15.94
C SER A 355 -53.41 -2.37 14.74
N THR A 356 -54.49 -2.82 14.09
CA THR A 356 -54.43 -3.47 12.77
C THR A 356 -54.00 -2.48 11.68
N GLY A 357 -54.06 -1.17 11.99
CA GLY A 357 -53.43 -0.03 11.31
C GLY A 357 -51.91 -0.13 11.12
N LEU A 358 -51.23 -0.62 12.14
CA LEU A 358 -49.80 -0.37 12.35
C LEU A 358 -48.91 -1.58 12.05
N LEU A 359 -49.47 -2.79 11.96
CA LEU A 359 -48.74 -4.01 11.59
C LEU A 359 -49.44 -4.72 10.42
N LEU A 360 -48.88 -4.62 9.20
CA LEU A 360 -49.25 -5.46 8.06
C LEU A 360 -48.03 -6.19 7.43
N PRO A 361 -47.26 -6.97 8.21
CA PRO A 361 -46.17 -7.78 7.65
C PRO A 361 -46.67 -8.86 6.68
N GLU A 362 -47.96 -9.23 6.71
CA GLU A 362 -48.58 -10.25 5.85
C GLU A 362 -48.83 -9.78 4.41
N LEU A 363 -48.73 -8.48 4.10
CA LEU A 363 -49.03 -7.98 2.75
C LEU A 363 -47.86 -8.13 1.77
N ASP A 364 -46.65 -8.41 2.24
CA ASP A 364 -45.47 -8.45 1.38
C ASP A 364 -45.49 -9.65 0.41
N GLU A 365 -46.06 -10.78 0.83
CA GLU A 365 -46.15 -11.99 0.00
C GLU A 365 -47.42 -12.06 -0.86
N LEU A 366 -48.37 -11.14 -0.66
CA LEU A 366 -49.67 -11.17 -1.36
C LEU A 366 -49.64 -10.44 -2.70
N THR A 367 -50.36 -11.00 -3.68
CA THR A 367 -50.64 -10.34 -4.96
C THR A 367 -51.65 -9.20 -4.78
N PRO A 368 -51.66 -8.17 -5.65
CA PRO A 368 -52.62 -7.06 -5.54
C PRO A 368 -54.08 -7.48 -5.50
N ARG A 369 -54.42 -8.57 -6.20
CA ARG A 369 -55.74 -9.22 -6.13
C ARG A 369 -56.04 -9.71 -4.72
N ALA A 370 -55.14 -10.54 -4.16
CA ALA A 370 -55.29 -11.10 -2.83
C ALA A 370 -55.36 -10.02 -1.75
N VAL A 371 -54.67 -8.88 -1.93
CA VAL A 371 -54.75 -7.73 -1.02
C VAL A 371 -56.17 -7.12 -0.98
N ILE A 372 -56.82 -6.96 -2.14
CA ILE A 372 -58.19 -6.43 -2.22
C ILE A 372 -59.19 -7.44 -1.66
N GLU A 373 -59.03 -8.71 -2.00
CA GLU A 373 -59.88 -9.80 -1.49
C GLU A 373 -59.75 -9.93 0.04
N LEU A 374 -58.54 -9.82 0.59
CA LEU A 374 -58.29 -9.81 2.03
C LEU A 374 -58.97 -8.61 2.71
N ALA A 375 -58.92 -7.42 2.11
CA ALA A 375 -59.61 -6.25 2.64
C ALA A 375 -61.13 -6.46 2.67
N CYS A 376 -61.71 -7.01 1.60
CA CYS A 376 -63.13 -7.33 1.53
C CYS A 376 -63.52 -8.41 2.55
N SER A 377 -62.80 -9.53 2.59
CA SER A 377 -63.09 -10.64 3.50
C SER A 377 -63.00 -10.23 4.98
N ARG A 378 -61.99 -9.42 5.34
CA ARG A 378 -61.88 -8.86 6.71
C ARG A 378 -63.04 -7.92 7.01
N HIS A 379 -63.45 -7.08 6.06
CA HIS A 379 -64.62 -6.21 6.22
C HIS A 379 -65.90 -7.02 6.43
N GLU A 380 -66.20 -7.98 5.56
CA GLU A 380 -67.38 -8.86 5.68
C GLU A 380 -67.42 -9.60 7.03
N SER A 381 -66.26 -10.09 7.48
CA SER A 381 -66.15 -10.79 8.78
C SER A 381 -66.46 -9.87 9.97
N MET A 382 -66.17 -8.57 9.86
CA MET A 382 -66.41 -7.60 10.93
C MET A 382 -67.83 -7.02 10.91
N THR A 383 -68.39 -6.78 9.72
CA THR A 383 -69.68 -6.07 9.58
C THR A 383 -70.86 -6.99 9.32
N ALA A 384 -70.62 -8.27 9.03
CA ALA A 384 -71.62 -9.22 8.54
C ALA A 384 -72.37 -8.75 7.28
N THR A 385 -71.80 -7.81 6.52
CA THR A 385 -72.30 -7.38 5.21
C THR A 385 -71.57 -8.13 4.10
N ARG A 386 -72.13 -8.12 2.88
CA ARG A 386 -71.53 -8.79 1.72
C ARG A 386 -70.99 -7.76 0.73
N VAL A 387 -69.78 -7.99 0.24
CA VAL A 387 -69.11 -7.14 -0.75
C VAL A 387 -69.02 -7.89 -2.07
N SER A 388 -69.60 -7.32 -3.13
CA SER A 388 -69.44 -7.85 -4.48
C SER A 388 -68.10 -7.42 -5.06
N THR A 389 -67.28 -8.36 -5.52
CA THR A 389 -65.94 -8.06 -6.08
C THR A 389 -65.90 -8.36 -7.58
N ASP A 390 -65.49 -7.37 -8.37
CA ASP A 390 -65.27 -7.49 -9.82
C ASP A 390 -63.84 -7.04 -10.15
N LEU A 391 -62.91 -7.99 -10.04
CA LEU A 391 -61.48 -7.74 -10.19
C LEU A 391 -61.03 -8.26 -11.55
N GLY A 392 -60.74 -7.35 -12.48
CA GLY A 392 -60.18 -7.66 -13.79
C GLY A 392 -58.70 -8.06 -13.74
N GLU A 393 -57.98 -7.93 -14.84
CA GLU A 393 -56.54 -8.16 -14.85
C GLU A 393 -55.81 -7.10 -14.01
N LEU A 394 -55.08 -7.57 -13.00
CA LEU A 394 -54.29 -6.77 -12.07
C LEU A 394 -52.80 -7.09 -12.25
N PRO A 395 -51.88 -6.17 -11.93
CA PRO A 395 -50.44 -6.43 -12.03
C PRO A 395 -50.02 -7.59 -11.12
N GLY A 396 -49.10 -8.44 -11.59
CA GLY A 396 -48.60 -9.56 -10.79
C GLY A 396 -47.77 -9.12 -9.58
N VAL A 397 -47.07 -7.98 -9.69
CA VAL A 397 -46.21 -7.42 -8.64
C VAL A 397 -46.48 -5.92 -8.51
N LEU A 398 -46.64 -5.45 -7.28
CA LEU A 398 -46.66 -4.03 -6.92
C LEU A 398 -45.73 -3.81 -5.72
N PRO A 399 -45.09 -2.62 -5.60
CA PRO A 399 -44.33 -2.26 -4.42
C PRO A 399 -45.16 -2.41 -3.14
N GLU A 400 -44.53 -2.87 -2.05
CA GLU A 400 -45.20 -3.10 -0.76
C GLU A 400 -46.02 -1.88 -0.30
N ALA A 401 -45.42 -0.69 -0.38
CA ALA A 401 -46.08 0.56 -0.04
C ALA A 401 -47.37 0.82 -0.85
N MET A 402 -47.40 0.41 -2.12
CA MET A 402 -48.58 0.52 -2.99
C MET A 402 -49.65 -0.51 -2.60
N LYS A 403 -49.25 -1.75 -2.25
CA LYS A 403 -50.17 -2.77 -1.72
C LYS A 403 -50.84 -2.32 -0.42
N ILE A 404 -50.06 -1.75 0.51
CA ILE A 404 -50.58 -1.16 1.75
C ILE A 404 -51.54 -0.01 1.44
N CYS A 405 -51.21 0.84 0.46
CA CYS A 405 -52.08 1.93 0.02
C CYS A 405 -53.45 1.41 -0.48
N ILE A 406 -53.45 0.44 -1.39
CA ILE A 406 -54.67 -0.19 -1.93
C ILE A 406 -55.51 -0.80 -0.81
N TYR A 407 -54.89 -1.59 0.06
CA TYR A 407 -55.57 -2.21 1.20
C TYR A 407 -56.30 -1.16 2.06
N ARG A 408 -55.61 -0.07 2.39
CA ARG A 408 -56.17 1.01 3.21
C ARG A 408 -57.31 1.75 2.53
N ILE A 409 -57.19 1.99 1.22
CA ILE A 409 -58.25 2.67 0.46
C ILE A 409 -59.51 1.80 0.45
N VAL A 410 -59.40 0.51 0.14
CA VAL A 410 -60.55 -0.41 0.13
C VAL A 410 -61.17 -0.50 1.53
N GLN A 411 -60.35 -0.68 2.56
CA GLN A 411 -60.82 -0.78 3.95
C GLN A 411 -61.58 0.48 4.39
N GLU A 412 -61.00 1.66 4.18
CA GLU A 412 -61.60 2.93 4.59
C GLU A 412 -62.88 3.23 3.78
N SER A 413 -62.88 2.95 2.47
CA SER A 413 -64.06 3.14 1.63
C SER A 413 -65.21 2.19 2.01
N LEU A 414 -64.94 0.91 2.28
CA LEU A 414 -65.96 -0.04 2.73
C LEU A 414 -66.48 0.29 4.14
N THR A 415 -65.59 0.74 5.03
CA THR A 415 -65.97 1.20 6.38
C THR A 415 -66.89 2.42 6.30
N ASN A 416 -66.57 3.38 5.43
CA ASN A 416 -67.41 4.56 5.19
C ASN A 416 -68.76 4.16 4.59
N ALA A 417 -68.80 3.25 3.62
CA ALA A 417 -70.04 2.71 3.07
C ALA A 417 -70.89 1.97 4.12
N PHE A 418 -70.27 1.22 5.03
CA PHE A 418 -71.00 0.57 6.13
C PHE A 418 -71.59 1.60 7.11
N ARG A 419 -70.76 2.54 7.56
CA ARG A 419 -71.15 3.54 8.56
C ARG A 419 -72.21 4.52 8.06
N HIS A 420 -72.14 4.92 6.79
CA HIS A 420 -72.97 6.00 6.24
C HIS A 420 -74.08 5.52 5.30
N ALA A 421 -73.98 4.31 4.76
CA ALA A 421 -74.93 3.74 3.81
C ALA A 421 -75.46 2.36 4.26
N GLY A 422 -75.21 1.97 5.52
CA GLY A 422 -75.71 0.73 6.12
C GLY A 422 -75.09 -0.53 5.51
N GLY A 423 -74.05 -0.38 4.69
CA GLY A 423 -73.41 -1.48 3.97
C GLY A 423 -74.30 -2.12 2.90
N ILE A 424 -75.31 -1.40 2.41
CA ILE A 424 -76.24 -1.88 1.40
C ILE A 424 -75.58 -1.82 0.01
N GLY A 425 -75.53 -2.95 -0.69
CA GLY A 425 -75.08 -3.01 -2.09
C GLY A 425 -73.60 -2.69 -2.31
N GLN A 426 -72.73 -2.99 -1.34
CA GLN A 426 -71.30 -2.70 -1.42
C GLN A 426 -70.64 -3.47 -2.58
N ARG A 427 -69.88 -2.76 -3.42
CA ARG A 427 -69.13 -3.32 -4.55
C ARG A 427 -67.73 -2.74 -4.65
N VAL A 428 -66.76 -3.60 -4.97
CA VAL A 428 -65.38 -3.22 -5.27
C VAL A 428 -65.02 -3.72 -6.66
N GLU A 429 -64.61 -2.80 -7.53
CA GLU A 429 -64.13 -3.09 -8.88
C GLU A 429 -62.68 -2.64 -9.02
N ALA A 430 -61.84 -3.46 -9.64
CA ALA A 430 -60.45 -3.09 -9.89
C ALA A 430 -59.96 -3.59 -11.24
N GLY A 431 -59.13 -2.79 -11.92
CA GLY A 431 -58.52 -3.19 -13.18
C GLY A 431 -57.45 -2.20 -13.63
N VAL A 432 -56.63 -2.62 -14.60
CA VAL A 432 -55.59 -1.77 -15.18
C VAL A 432 -56.09 -1.12 -16.48
N ARG A 433 -55.94 0.21 -16.58
CA ARG A 433 -56.17 0.96 -17.83
C ARG A 433 -55.12 2.07 -17.95
N GLU A 434 -54.59 2.28 -19.15
CA GLU A 434 -53.67 3.40 -19.45
C GLU A 434 -52.49 3.50 -18.46
N ASN A 435 -51.88 2.35 -18.14
CA ASN A 435 -50.75 2.27 -17.21
C ASN A 435 -51.07 2.80 -15.79
N SER A 436 -52.34 2.73 -15.39
CA SER A 436 -52.81 3.05 -14.05
C SER A 436 -53.72 1.94 -13.53
N LEU A 437 -53.58 1.60 -12.25
CA LEU A 437 -54.54 0.80 -11.51
C LEU A 437 -55.75 1.68 -11.20
N LYS A 438 -56.92 1.29 -11.69
CA LYS A 438 -58.20 1.93 -11.40
C LYS A 438 -58.93 1.07 -10.36
N LEU A 439 -59.36 1.71 -9.28
CA LEU A 439 -60.12 1.10 -8.20
C LEU A 439 -61.42 1.89 -8.02
N LYS A 440 -62.56 1.19 -8.03
CA LYS A 440 -63.88 1.77 -7.79
C LYS A 440 -64.55 1.05 -6.63
N ILE A 441 -65.00 1.79 -5.62
CA ILE A 441 -65.78 1.27 -4.50
C ILE A 441 -67.12 2.00 -4.50
N SER A 442 -68.23 1.26 -4.50
CA SER A 442 -69.58 1.84 -4.54
C SER A 442 -70.53 1.23 -3.51
N ASP A 443 -71.53 2.01 -3.10
CA ASP A 443 -72.65 1.58 -2.25
C ASP A 443 -74.01 1.97 -2.84
N GLN A 444 -75.10 1.42 -2.30
CA GLN A 444 -76.48 1.69 -2.72
C GLN A 444 -77.38 2.14 -1.55
N GLY A 445 -76.80 2.77 -0.51
CA GLY A 445 -77.53 3.07 0.72
C GLY A 445 -77.99 4.53 0.87
N ALA A 446 -78.31 5.24 -0.21
CA ALA A 446 -78.73 6.66 -0.15
C ALA A 446 -79.90 6.94 0.82
N GLN A 447 -80.83 5.99 0.98
CA GLN A 447 -81.96 6.09 1.91
C GLN A 447 -81.55 6.02 3.38
N PHE A 448 -80.49 5.27 3.70
CA PHE A 448 -79.92 5.17 5.05
C PHE A 448 -79.16 6.44 5.44
N ALA A 449 -78.51 7.09 4.47
CA ALA A 449 -77.76 8.32 4.70
C ALA A 449 -78.63 9.52 5.12
N MET A 450 -79.92 9.53 4.75
CA MET A 450 -80.86 10.60 5.15
C MET A 450 -81.27 10.53 6.63
N GLU A 451 -81.21 9.35 7.28
CA GLU A 451 -81.56 9.18 8.70
C GLU A 451 -80.44 9.61 9.67
N ILE A 452 -79.16 9.59 9.25
CA ILE A 452 -77.98 9.79 10.13
C ILE A 452 -77.37 11.20 9.94
N SER A 453 -78.19 12.24 9.81
CA SER A 453 -77.74 13.59 9.42
C SER A 453 -77.05 14.42 10.53
N SER A 454 -76.62 13.84 11.66
CA SER A 454 -76.08 14.59 12.82
C SER A 454 -74.59 14.37 13.17
N GLN A 455 -73.80 13.56 12.44
CA GLN A 455 -72.36 13.35 12.73
C GLN A 455 -71.45 13.61 11.52
N THR A 456 -71.06 14.87 11.30
CA THR A 456 -70.34 15.34 10.09
C THR A 456 -68.83 15.63 10.27
N GLN A 457 -68.23 15.35 11.43
CA GLN A 457 -66.81 15.64 11.67
C GLN A 457 -65.84 14.50 11.26
N HIS A 458 -66.17 13.23 11.52
CA HIS A 458 -65.26 12.11 11.20
C HIS A 458 -65.11 11.85 9.68
N THR A 459 -66.14 12.14 8.89
CA THR A 459 -66.14 11.99 7.42
C THR A 459 -65.09 12.87 6.72
N LYS A 460 -64.73 14.01 7.33
CA LYS A 460 -63.68 14.90 6.81
C LYS A 460 -62.27 14.34 7.02
N LEU A 461 -62.05 13.51 8.06
CA LEU A 461 -60.76 12.87 8.30
C LEU A 461 -60.52 11.67 7.36
N GLY A 462 -61.51 10.80 7.18
CA GLY A 462 -61.39 9.61 6.32
C GLY A 462 -61.08 9.94 4.86
N HIS A 463 -61.81 10.90 4.27
CA HIS A 463 -61.56 11.37 2.89
C HIS A 463 -60.21 12.09 2.73
N LYS A 464 -59.75 12.81 3.77
CA LYS A 464 -58.42 13.45 3.79
C LYS A 464 -57.31 12.40 3.83
N GLY A 465 -57.50 11.32 4.60
CA GLY A 465 -56.59 10.17 4.66
C GLY A 465 -56.44 9.45 3.32
N ILE A 466 -57.56 9.11 2.66
CA ILE A 466 -57.55 8.50 1.31
C ILE A 466 -56.86 9.44 0.31
N ARG A 467 -57.20 10.73 0.29
CA ARG A 467 -56.62 11.72 -0.62
C ARG A 467 -55.10 11.83 -0.47
N ASN A 468 -54.61 11.97 0.76
CA ASN A 468 -53.18 12.08 1.03
C ASN A 468 -52.41 10.82 0.58
N ARG A 469 -52.98 9.62 0.81
CA ARG A 469 -52.38 8.35 0.39
C ARG A 469 -52.34 8.21 -1.14
N VAL A 470 -53.42 8.57 -1.82
CA VAL A 470 -53.48 8.55 -3.30
C VAL A 470 -52.48 9.55 -3.90
N GLN A 471 -52.39 10.75 -3.34
CA GLN A 471 -51.44 11.79 -3.78
C GLN A 471 -49.97 11.41 -3.55
N ALA A 472 -49.66 10.68 -2.47
CA ALA A 472 -48.30 10.19 -2.21
C ALA A 472 -47.74 9.29 -3.32
N PHE A 473 -48.62 8.67 -4.11
CA PHE A 473 -48.27 7.87 -5.29
C PHE A 473 -48.56 8.58 -6.62
N GLY A 474 -48.82 9.90 -6.61
CA GLY A 474 -49.14 10.67 -7.82
C GLY A 474 -50.49 10.30 -8.46
N GLY A 475 -51.39 9.66 -7.71
CA GLY A 475 -52.70 9.24 -8.19
C GLY A 475 -53.78 10.31 -8.08
N THR A 476 -54.98 9.99 -8.59
CA THR A 476 -56.18 10.84 -8.50
C THR A 476 -57.31 10.14 -7.75
N LEU A 477 -58.10 10.94 -7.01
CA LEU A 477 -59.25 10.50 -6.24
C LEU A 477 -60.47 11.36 -6.63
N GLU A 478 -61.53 10.69 -7.03
CA GLU A 478 -62.85 11.26 -7.30
C GLU A 478 -63.87 10.60 -6.36
N ILE A 479 -64.74 11.40 -5.75
CA ILE A 479 -65.81 10.90 -4.88
C ILE A 479 -67.10 11.55 -5.36
N ASP A 480 -68.01 10.75 -5.88
CA ASP A 480 -69.28 11.19 -6.44
C ASP A 480 -70.43 10.63 -5.61
N LYS A 481 -71.39 11.48 -5.25
CA LYS A 481 -72.66 11.02 -4.67
C LYS A 481 -73.64 10.80 -5.81
N THR A 482 -74.15 9.58 -5.94
CA THR A 482 -75.19 9.22 -6.90
C THR A 482 -76.56 9.30 -6.22
N GLU A 483 -77.65 9.24 -7.00
CA GLU A 483 -79.01 9.20 -6.43
C GLU A 483 -79.25 7.94 -5.58
N THR A 484 -78.45 6.89 -5.79
CA THR A 484 -78.60 5.60 -5.13
C THR A 484 -77.54 5.31 -4.06
N GLY A 485 -76.40 6.02 -4.03
CA GLY A 485 -75.35 5.84 -3.02
C GLY A 485 -74.10 6.71 -3.24
N THR A 486 -72.91 6.21 -2.89
CA THR A 486 -71.63 6.92 -3.11
C THR A 486 -70.67 6.07 -3.96
N ASP A 487 -69.99 6.70 -4.91
CA ASP A 487 -68.95 6.12 -5.76
C ASP A 487 -67.58 6.76 -5.41
N VAL A 488 -66.63 5.95 -4.96
CA VAL A 488 -65.23 6.34 -4.74
C VAL A 488 -64.39 5.75 -5.86
N ARG A 489 -63.75 6.62 -6.66
CA ARG A 489 -62.91 6.24 -7.80
C ARG A 489 -61.47 6.71 -7.57
N VAL A 490 -60.54 5.76 -7.63
CA VAL A 490 -59.11 6.00 -7.43
C VAL A 490 -58.33 5.53 -8.66
N SER A 491 -57.37 6.35 -9.07
CA SER A 491 -56.39 6.01 -10.10
C SER A 491 -54.99 6.10 -9.54
N LEU A 492 -54.24 4.99 -9.54
CA LEU A 492 -52.85 4.94 -9.11
C LEU A 492 -51.96 4.62 -10.32
N PRO A 493 -50.97 5.46 -10.66
CA PRO A 493 -50.05 5.14 -11.75
C PRO A 493 -49.22 3.91 -11.38
N ILE A 494 -49.06 3.01 -12.35
CA ILE A 494 -48.22 1.82 -12.19
C ILE A 494 -47.07 1.90 -13.20
N GLU A 495 -45.84 2.12 -12.75
CA GLU A 495 -44.69 1.93 -13.65
C GLU A 495 -44.54 0.43 -13.91
N ARG A 496 -44.53 0.02 -15.18
CA ARG A 496 -44.18 -1.36 -15.54
C ARG A 496 -42.79 -1.63 -14.99
N ALA A 497 -42.67 -2.53 -14.02
CA ALA A 497 -41.41 -3.13 -13.61
C ALA A 497 -40.78 -3.80 -14.84
N GLY A 498 -39.92 -3.06 -15.53
CA GLY A 498 -39.41 -3.39 -16.85
C GLY A 498 -38.87 -2.19 -17.63
N ALA A 499 -38.29 -1.20 -16.95
CA ALA A 499 -37.40 -0.22 -17.58
C ALA A 499 -36.42 0.29 -16.51
N THR A 500 -35.17 -0.12 -16.66
CA THR A 500 -33.98 0.31 -15.93
C THR A 500 -33.96 1.81 -15.65
N PHE A 501 -33.79 2.19 -14.39
CA PHE A 501 -33.32 3.50 -13.97
C PHE A 501 -31.85 3.68 -14.40
N SER A 502 -31.63 3.88 -15.71
CA SER A 502 -30.41 4.50 -16.22
C SER A 502 -30.77 5.94 -16.55
N ARG A 503 -30.66 6.83 -15.57
CA ARG A 503 -30.59 8.28 -15.84
C ARG A 503 -29.17 8.75 -15.58
N GLU A 504 -28.37 8.49 -16.60
CA GLU A 504 -27.08 9.11 -16.86
C GLU A 504 -27.27 10.64 -16.92
N LYS A 505 -26.42 11.35 -16.17
CA LYS A 505 -26.30 12.81 -16.23
C LYS A 505 -25.83 13.21 -17.62
N ALA A 506 -26.72 13.79 -18.42
CA ALA A 506 -26.34 14.59 -19.57
C ALA A 506 -25.58 15.84 -19.09
N SER A 507 -24.32 15.96 -19.52
CA SER A 507 -23.52 17.20 -19.48
C SER A 507 -23.49 17.80 -20.89
N PRO A 508 -23.72 19.11 -21.10
CA PRO A 508 -23.70 19.71 -22.43
C PRO A 508 -22.38 20.44 -22.77
N GLY A 509 -21.98 20.37 -24.04
CA GLY A 509 -20.94 21.21 -24.70
C GLY A 509 -19.72 20.42 -25.13
N ARG A 510 -19.15 20.51 -26.34
CA ARG A 510 -19.22 21.43 -27.49
C ARG A 510 -18.72 20.68 -28.75
N PRO A 511 -18.93 21.19 -29.98
CA PRO A 511 -18.54 20.53 -31.23
C PRO A 511 -17.11 20.88 -31.63
N ALA A 512 -16.45 19.99 -32.39
CA ALA A 512 -15.30 20.32 -33.23
C ALA A 512 -15.35 19.47 -34.50
N GLU A 513 -15.56 20.18 -35.61
CA GLU A 513 -15.30 19.78 -36.99
C GLU A 513 -13.80 19.53 -37.24
N ASP A 514 -13.58 18.80 -38.34
CA ASP A 514 -12.44 18.87 -39.27
C ASP A 514 -11.12 18.11 -39.00
N ALA A 515 -10.91 17.13 -39.90
CA ALA A 515 -9.83 17.07 -40.90
C ALA A 515 -8.84 15.89 -40.84
N GLU A 516 -8.69 15.30 -42.04
CA GLU A 516 -7.52 14.61 -42.61
C GLU A 516 -7.24 13.11 -42.31
N MET A 517 -7.62 12.28 -43.31
CA MET A 517 -6.89 11.08 -43.78
C MET A 517 -5.63 11.51 -44.58
N PRO A 518 -4.79 10.58 -45.09
CA PRO A 518 -4.23 9.32 -44.56
C PRO A 518 -2.69 9.22 -44.80
N HIS A 519 -1.98 8.23 -44.23
CA HIS A 519 -1.02 7.40 -45.00
C HIS A 519 -0.29 6.30 -44.21
N ASN A 520 -0.21 5.15 -44.87
CA ASN A 520 0.91 4.21 -45.01
C ASN A 520 1.28 3.18 -43.92
N ARG A 521 1.08 1.92 -44.35
CA ARG A 521 1.86 0.68 -44.14
C ARG A 521 3.41 0.88 -44.13
N PRO A 522 4.25 -0.12 -43.75
CA PRO A 522 4.02 -1.56 -43.92
C PRO A 522 4.43 -2.51 -42.79
N ALA A 523 4.08 -3.76 -43.04
CA ALA A 523 4.40 -4.98 -42.33
C ALA A 523 5.92 -5.26 -42.23
N HIS A 524 6.29 -5.92 -41.14
CA HIS A 524 7.30 -6.96 -41.05
C HIS A 524 6.83 -8.04 -40.11
#